data_AF-A0A0K2TYD6-F1
#
_entry.id   AF-A0A0K2TYD6-F1
#
_cell.length_a   1.000
_cell.length_b   1.000
_cell.length_c   1.000
_cell.angle_alpha   90.00
_cell.angle_beta   90.00
_cell.angle_gamma   90.00
#
_symmetry.space_group_name_H-M   'P 1'
#
loop_
_entity.id
_entity.type
_entity.pdbx_description
1 polymer ?
#
loop_
_entity_poly.entity_id
_entity_poly.type
_entity_poly.pdbx_seq_one_letter_code
_entity_poly.pdbx_strand_id
1 'polypeptide(L)'
;MPNKKTGQRKKAEKQKARQKVIRDGVRARKDCITLAPCNGKMECDKCGRLQKNRAFCYFCESLQRLPCCAECGKVKCMLKTGDCVIKHPGVFTSGTAMVGAICDFCEAWICHGRKCLSVHPCTCPLADAVCFECERSIWSHGGRIFTCSFCDNFLCEDDQFEHQASCQILERDDYKCASCNRIGQHSCLRCKICYCDDHVRRKGIKYDKNSPLPCPKCGYETTETKGMSMSTKTHKYGANAREPDNYAEPKWYQADEEEEDEDEEE
;
A
#
# COMPACT_ATOMS: atom_id res chain seq x y z
N MET A 1 -1.07 -10.47 49.21
CA MET A 1 -0.31 -11.05 48.07
C MET A 1 -1.25 -11.18 46.88
N PRO A 2 -0.86 -10.80 45.64
CA PRO A 2 -1.71 -11.02 44.47
C PRO A 2 -1.91 -12.54 44.29
N ASN A 3 -3.16 -12.99 44.16
CA ASN A 3 -3.48 -14.41 44.04
C ASN A 3 -2.71 -15.06 42.88
N LYS A 4 -2.13 -16.24 43.16
CA LYS A 4 -1.37 -17.04 42.19
C LYS A 4 -2.25 -17.27 40.95
N LYS A 5 -1.82 -16.75 39.80
CA LYS A 5 -2.58 -16.90 38.53
C LYS A 5 -2.77 -18.39 38.21
N THR A 6 -4.00 -18.78 37.91
CA THR A 6 -4.35 -20.13 37.45
C THR A 6 -3.62 -20.47 36.16
N GLY A 7 -3.39 -21.77 35.90
CA GLY A 7 -2.72 -22.23 34.67
C GLY A 7 -3.43 -21.78 33.39
N GLN A 8 -4.76 -21.75 33.41
CA GLN A 8 -5.58 -21.22 32.30
C GLN A 8 -5.32 -19.73 32.06
N ARG A 9 -5.28 -18.91 33.11
CA ARG A 9 -5.01 -17.47 33.00
C ARG A 9 -3.61 -17.19 32.45
N LYS A 10 -2.61 -17.97 32.87
CA LYS A 10 -1.24 -17.89 32.32
C LYS A 10 -1.20 -18.23 30.82
N LYS A 11 -1.94 -19.26 30.39
CA LYS A 11 -2.03 -19.66 28.97
C LYS A 11 -2.72 -18.58 28.13
N ALA A 12 -3.82 -18.02 28.62
CA ALA A 12 -4.54 -16.93 27.96
C ALA A 12 -3.68 -15.65 27.83
N GLU A 13 -2.97 -15.25 28.88
CA GLU A 13 -2.04 -14.11 28.82
C GLU A 13 -0.90 -14.34 27.83
N LYS A 14 -0.31 -15.55 27.80
CA LYS A 14 0.73 -15.91 26.82
C LYS A 14 0.20 -15.89 25.39
N GLN A 15 -1.02 -16.38 25.16
CA GLN A 15 -1.67 -16.32 23.85
C GLN A 15 -1.97 -14.88 23.43
N LYS A 16 -2.47 -14.03 24.33
CA LYS A 16 -2.73 -12.61 24.07
C LYS A 16 -1.43 -11.85 23.76
N ALA A 17 -0.35 -12.13 24.48
CA ALA A 17 0.97 -11.59 24.19
C ALA A 17 1.46 -12.04 22.81
N ARG A 18 1.29 -13.32 22.45
CA ARG A 18 1.65 -13.85 21.12
C ARG A 18 0.83 -13.20 20.01
N GLN A 19 -0.48 -13.03 20.19
CA GLN A 19 -1.34 -12.32 19.24
C GLN A 19 -0.94 -10.85 19.08
N LYS A 20 -0.53 -10.19 20.17
CA LYS A 20 0.01 -8.84 20.11
C LYS A 20 1.30 -8.78 19.29
N VAL A 21 2.24 -9.70 19.52
CA VAL A 21 3.48 -9.81 18.73
C VAL A 21 3.17 -10.10 17.26
N ILE A 22 2.17 -10.95 16.96
CA ILE A 22 1.73 -11.19 15.59
C ILE A 22 1.18 -9.90 14.97
N ARG A 23 0.33 -9.16 15.67
CA ARG A 23 -0.25 -7.90 15.19
C ARG A 23 0.81 -6.81 14.98
N ASP A 24 1.72 -6.66 15.93
CA ASP A 24 2.82 -5.70 15.84
C ASP A 24 3.81 -6.11 14.72
N GLY A 25 4.04 -7.42 14.54
CA GLY A 25 4.82 -7.96 13.43
C GLY A 25 4.09 -7.95 12.07
N VAL A 26 2.77 -7.85 12.04
CA VAL A 26 1.99 -7.60 10.80
C VAL A 26 2.20 -6.15 10.35
N ARG A 27 2.31 -5.17 11.26
CA ARG A 27 2.67 -3.79 10.92
C ARG A 27 4.07 -3.72 10.28
N ALA A 28 5.07 -4.32 10.91
CA ALA A 28 6.42 -4.42 10.35
C ALA A 28 6.51 -5.20 9.01
N ARG A 29 5.46 -5.97 8.66
CA ARG A 29 5.36 -6.69 7.39
C ARG A 29 4.53 -5.97 6.33
N LYS A 30 3.74 -4.96 6.70
CA LYS A 30 3.16 -4.03 5.72
C LYS A 30 4.29 -3.33 4.97
N ASP A 31 5.34 -2.94 5.69
CA ASP A 31 6.58 -2.35 5.16
C ASP A 31 7.32 -3.28 4.18
N CYS A 32 6.99 -4.58 4.20
CA CYS A 32 7.66 -5.64 3.45
C CYS A 32 6.72 -6.32 2.43
N ILE A 33 5.53 -5.77 2.17
CA ILE A 33 4.58 -6.31 1.18
C ILE A 33 5.21 -6.46 -0.21
N THR A 34 6.20 -5.63 -0.54
CA THR A 34 6.96 -5.66 -1.79
C THR A 34 7.83 -6.92 -1.93
N LEU A 35 8.33 -7.44 -0.81
CA LEU A 35 9.19 -8.62 -0.76
C LEU A 35 8.42 -9.90 -0.40
N ALA A 36 7.16 -9.78 0.01
CA ALA A 36 6.32 -10.91 0.35
C ALA A 36 6.05 -11.80 -0.88
N PRO A 37 6.32 -13.12 -0.82
CA PRO A 37 6.12 -14.00 -1.97
C PRO A 37 4.67 -14.07 -2.46
N CYS A 38 3.69 -13.85 -1.58
CA CYS A 38 2.27 -13.74 -1.92
C CYS A 38 1.93 -12.52 -2.79
N ASN A 39 2.81 -11.50 -2.83
CA ASN A 39 2.64 -10.30 -3.64
C ASN A 39 3.75 -10.14 -4.71
N GLY A 40 4.49 -11.23 -4.98
CA GLY A 40 5.46 -11.31 -6.07
C GLY A 40 4.78 -11.18 -7.44
N LYS A 41 5.54 -10.76 -8.46
CA LYS A 41 5.06 -10.72 -9.84
C LYS A 41 4.96 -12.14 -10.41
N MET A 42 3.93 -12.39 -11.21
CA MET A 42 3.69 -13.64 -11.94
C MET A 42 3.16 -13.31 -13.33
N GLU A 43 3.65 -14.00 -14.34
CA GLU A 43 3.09 -13.98 -15.69
C GLU A 43 2.24 -15.23 -15.88
N CYS A 44 1.03 -15.06 -16.42
CA CYS A 44 0.15 -16.21 -16.68
C CYS A 44 0.65 -17.03 -17.88
N ASP A 45 0.85 -18.34 -17.68
CA ASP A 45 1.30 -19.26 -18.74
C ASP A 45 0.32 -19.35 -19.92
N LYS A 46 -0.98 -19.07 -19.70
CA LYS A 46 -2.04 -19.21 -20.71
C LYS A 46 -2.29 -17.92 -21.49
N CYS A 47 -2.41 -16.78 -20.81
CA CYS A 47 -2.78 -15.51 -21.43
C CYS A 47 -1.66 -14.47 -21.51
N GLY A 48 -0.48 -14.75 -20.95
CA GLY A 48 0.70 -13.87 -20.97
C GLY A 48 0.56 -12.59 -20.14
N ARG A 49 -0.57 -12.38 -19.45
CA ARG A 49 -0.78 -11.17 -18.65
C ARG A 49 0.02 -11.22 -17.36
N LEU A 50 0.63 -10.09 -17.02
CA LEU A 50 1.30 -9.87 -15.75
C LEU A 50 0.26 -9.62 -14.65
N GLN A 51 0.46 -10.29 -13.52
CA GLN A 51 -0.37 -10.20 -12.32
C GLN A 51 0.48 -10.47 -11.08
N LYS A 52 -0.14 -10.44 -9.89
CA LYS A 52 0.52 -10.90 -8.67
C LYS A 52 0.40 -12.41 -8.54
N ASN A 53 1.27 -13.01 -7.73
CA ASN A 53 1.25 -14.44 -7.43
C ASN A 53 -0.11 -14.83 -6.82
N ARG A 54 -0.96 -15.51 -7.59
CA ARG A 54 -2.29 -15.93 -7.20
C ARG A 54 -2.51 -17.39 -7.54
N ALA A 55 -3.51 -17.98 -6.90
CA ALA A 55 -3.85 -19.37 -7.12
C ALA A 55 -4.33 -19.60 -8.56
N PHE A 56 -5.09 -18.64 -9.06
CA PHE A 56 -5.66 -18.62 -10.39
C PHE A 56 -5.26 -17.32 -11.09
N CYS A 57 -5.24 -17.34 -12.41
CA CYS A 57 -5.12 -16.11 -13.17
C CYS A 57 -6.39 -15.27 -12.99
N TYR A 58 -6.23 -14.03 -12.52
CA TYR A 58 -7.35 -13.11 -12.35
C TYR A 58 -8.10 -12.83 -13.67
N PHE A 59 -7.41 -12.89 -14.81
CA PHE A 59 -7.99 -12.53 -16.11
C PHE A 59 -8.64 -13.68 -16.87
N CYS A 60 -8.14 -14.90 -16.70
CA CYS A 60 -8.59 -16.05 -17.50
C CYS A 60 -8.80 -17.32 -16.68
N GLU A 61 -8.74 -17.20 -15.35
CA GLU A 61 -9.02 -18.25 -14.36
C GLU A 61 -8.12 -19.49 -14.46
N SER A 62 -7.11 -19.48 -15.34
CA SER A 62 -6.22 -20.61 -15.52
C SER A 62 -5.30 -20.81 -14.31
N LEU A 63 -5.06 -22.08 -13.99
CA LEU A 63 -4.02 -22.47 -13.05
C LEU A 63 -2.63 -22.30 -13.68
N GLN A 64 -1.69 -21.76 -12.90
CA GLN A 64 -0.30 -21.67 -13.32
C GLN A 64 0.35 -23.06 -13.30
N ARG A 65 1.12 -23.39 -14.34
CA ARG A 65 1.83 -24.69 -14.43
C ARG A 65 2.89 -24.81 -13.34
N LEU A 66 3.56 -23.68 -13.03
CA LEU A 66 4.59 -23.57 -12.02
C LEU A 66 4.15 -22.58 -10.92
N PRO A 67 3.29 -23.00 -9.97
CA PRO A 67 2.85 -22.14 -8.89
C PRO A 67 3.99 -21.85 -7.90
N CYS A 68 3.97 -20.66 -7.31
CA CYS A 68 4.95 -20.21 -6.33
C CYS A 68 4.31 -20.12 -4.95
N CYS A 69 4.96 -20.72 -3.93
CA CYS A 69 4.45 -20.66 -2.56
C CYS A 69 4.42 -19.23 -2.02
N ALA A 70 3.26 -18.80 -1.53
CA ALA A 70 2.98 -17.50 -0.94
C ALA A 70 3.81 -17.16 0.31
N GLU A 71 4.33 -18.18 1.00
CA GLU A 71 5.12 -18.00 2.23
C GLU A 71 6.62 -18.09 2.00
N CYS A 72 7.10 -19.12 1.28
CA CYS A 72 8.53 -19.37 1.11
C CYS A 72 9.07 -19.02 -0.29
N GLY A 73 8.22 -18.62 -1.23
CA GLY A 73 8.63 -18.25 -2.59
C GLY A 73 9.17 -19.40 -3.45
N LYS A 74 9.07 -20.64 -2.99
CA LYS A 74 9.57 -21.80 -3.73
C LYS A 74 8.56 -22.26 -4.78
N VAL A 75 9.09 -22.62 -5.94
CA VAL A 75 8.36 -23.22 -7.09
C VAL A 75 8.58 -24.74 -7.18
N LYS A 76 9.46 -25.28 -6.33
CA LYS A 76 9.69 -26.73 -6.17
C LYS A 76 9.91 -27.07 -4.72
N CYS A 77 9.32 -28.17 -4.27
CA CYS A 77 9.55 -28.72 -2.95
C CYS A 77 10.71 -29.72 -2.98
N MET A 78 11.72 -29.46 -2.15
CA MET A 78 12.89 -30.33 -1.99
C MET A 78 12.73 -31.05 -0.65
N LEU A 79 12.81 -32.38 -0.64
CA LEU A 79 12.73 -33.18 0.58
C LEU A 79 14.04 -33.10 1.41
N LYS A 80 14.68 -31.93 1.53
CA LYS A 80 15.90 -31.79 2.36
C LYS A 80 15.60 -31.78 3.86
N THR A 81 14.40 -31.36 4.26
CA THR A 81 14.05 -31.14 5.69
C THR A 81 12.89 -32.00 6.20
N GLY A 82 12.27 -32.84 5.36
CA GLY A 82 11.24 -33.81 5.78
C GLY A 82 9.93 -33.24 6.34
N ASP A 83 9.79 -31.92 6.49
CA ASP A 83 8.63 -31.26 7.12
C ASP A 83 7.42 -31.07 6.17
N CYS A 84 7.29 -31.93 5.17
CA CYS A 84 6.19 -31.89 4.20
C CYS A 84 5.03 -32.76 4.69
N VAL A 85 3.80 -32.25 4.59
CA VAL A 85 2.58 -33.00 4.95
C VAL A 85 2.37 -34.16 3.96
N ILE A 86 2.68 -33.93 2.68
CA ILE A 86 2.70 -34.96 1.65
C ILE A 86 4.17 -35.40 1.46
N LYS A 87 4.44 -36.68 1.67
CA LYS A 87 5.80 -37.23 1.53
C LYS A 87 6.11 -37.49 0.05
N HIS A 88 7.30 -37.08 -0.40
CA HIS A 88 7.78 -37.31 -1.76
C HIS A 88 9.27 -37.77 -1.78
N PRO A 89 9.55 -39.03 -1.40
CA PRO A 89 10.92 -39.53 -1.27
C PRO A 89 11.68 -39.47 -2.59
N GLY A 90 12.88 -38.89 -2.58
CA GLY A 90 13.83 -38.95 -3.71
C GLY A 90 13.46 -38.10 -4.94
N VAL A 91 12.32 -37.40 -4.94
CA VAL A 91 11.86 -36.62 -6.09
C VAL A 91 11.50 -35.19 -5.67
N PHE A 92 11.82 -34.22 -6.53
CA PHE A 92 11.33 -32.86 -6.36
C PHE A 92 9.89 -32.77 -6.82
N THR A 93 9.01 -32.32 -5.95
CA THR A 93 7.63 -32.08 -6.30
C THR A 93 7.47 -30.66 -6.82
N SER A 94 6.84 -30.52 -7.98
CA SER A 94 6.53 -29.24 -8.64
C SER A 94 5.07 -29.20 -9.06
N GLY A 95 4.62 -28.07 -9.60
CA GLY A 95 3.25 -27.93 -10.12
C GLY A 95 2.19 -28.03 -9.02
N THR A 96 1.06 -28.67 -9.33
CA THR A 96 -0.04 -28.88 -8.37
C THR A 96 0.31 -29.87 -7.27
N ALA A 97 1.27 -30.78 -7.48
CA ALA A 97 1.63 -31.79 -6.48
C ALA A 97 2.33 -31.19 -5.23
N MET A 98 2.91 -29.98 -5.34
CA MET A 98 3.51 -29.29 -4.19
C MET A 98 2.53 -28.39 -3.44
N VAL A 99 1.33 -28.21 -3.96
CA VAL A 99 0.30 -27.35 -3.38
C VAL A 99 -0.30 -28.04 -2.15
N GLY A 100 -0.42 -27.30 -1.06
CA GLY A 100 -1.06 -27.77 0.19
C GLY A 100 -2.39 -27.09 0.48
N ALA A 101 -2.50 -25.78 0.25
CA ALA A 101 -3.71 -25.00 0.51
C ALA A 101 -3.73 -23.69 -0.30
N ILE A 102 -4.91 -23.07 -0.41
CA ILE A 102 -5.07 -21.65 -0.81
C ILE A 102 -5.23 -20.83 0.47
N CYS A 103 -4.63 -19.65 0.52
CA CYS A 103 -4.88 -18.69 1.59
C CYS A 103 -6.14 -17.86 1.30
N ASP A 104 -7.09 -17.82 2.24
CA ASP A 104 -8.33 -17.02 2.10
C ASP A 104 -8.07 -15.50 2.00
N PHE A 105 -6.93 -15.03 2.50
CA PHE A 105 -6.59 -13.60 2.50
C PHE A 105 -5.94 -13.15 1.18
N CYS A 106 -4.87 -13.81 0.77
CA CYS A 106 -4.10 -13.41 -0.41
C CYS A 106 -4.46 -14.16 -1.69
N GLU A 107 -5.32 -15.18 -1.59
CA GLU A 107 -5.71 -16.08 -2.68
C GLU A 107 -4.51 -16.73 -3.39
N ALA A 108 -3.37 -16.85 -2.73
CA ALA A 108 -2.19 -17.46 -3.30
C ALA A 108 -2.02 -18.89 -2.75
N TRP A 109 -1.39 -19.76 -3.55
CA TRP A 109 -1.07 -21.12 -3.14
C TRP A 109 0.00 -21.13 -2.05
N ILE A 110 -0.18 -22.01 -1.06
CA ILE A 110 0.81 -22.34 -0.04
C ILE A 110 1.27 -23.77 -0.31
N CYS A 111 2.59 -24.01 -0.25
CA CYS A 111 3.11 -25.36 -0.43
C CYS A 111 2.72 -26.28 0.73
N HIS A 112 2.79 -27.59 0.51
CA HIS A 112 2.47 -28.62 1.51
C HIS A 112 3.46 -28.70 2.71
N GLY A 113 4.39 -27.74 2.84
CA GLY A 113 5.31 -27.68 3.96
C GLY A 113 4.57 -27.27 5.24
N ARG A 114 4.70 -28.06 6.31
CA ARG A 114 3.98 -27.84 7.57
C ARG A 114 4.27 -26.46 8.17
N LYS A 115 5.52 -25.98 8.09
CA LYS A 115 5.87 -24.59 8.45
C LYS A 115 5.06 -23.57 7.64
N CYS A 116 4.95 -23.72 6.32
CA CYS A 116 4.26 -22.74 5.49
C CYS A 116 2.76 -22.72 5.78
N LEU A 117 2.14 -23.90 5.88
CA LEU A 117 0.72 -24.05 6.18
C LEU A 117 0.33 -23.50 7.56
N SER A 118 1.19 -23.70 8.57
CA SER A 118 0.91 -23.25 9.94
C SER A 118 1.18 -21.76 10.18
N VAL A 119 2.12 -21.17 9.43
CA VAL A 119 2.54 -19.78 9.63
C VAL A 119 1.71 -18.84 8.78
N HIS A 120 1.59 -19.10 7.47
CA HIS A 120 1.08 -18.12 6.50
C HIS A 120 -0.28 -17.51 6.86
N PRO A 121 -1.32 -18.28 7.24
CA PRO A 121 -2.63 -17.70 7.56
C PRO A 121 -2.57 -16.72 8.74
N CYS A 122 -1.73 -16.99 9.73
CA CYS A 122 -1.58 -16.13 10.91
C CYS A 122 -0.81 -14.84 10.60
N THR A 123 -0.08 -14.82 9.48
CA THR A 123 0.92 -13.82 9.19
C THR A 123 0.84 -13.24 7.79
N CYS A 124 -0.27 -13.50 7.10
CA CYS A 124 -0.45 -13.08 5.72
C CYS A 124 -0.33 -11.55 5.65
N PRO A 125 0.59 -10.99 4.85
CA PRO A 125 0.74 -9.54 4.69
C PRO A 125 -0.52 -8.86 4.17
N LEU A 126 -1.38 -9.64 3.54
CA LEU A 126 -2.61 -9.25 2.87
C LEU A 126 -3.88 -9.54 3.69
N ALA A 127 -3.75 -9.93 4.96
CA ALA A 127 -4.90 -10.25 5.82
C ALA A 127 -5.90 -9.09 5.98
N ASP A 128 -5.38 -7.86 6.10
CA ASP A 128 -6.19 -6.64 6.26
C ASP A 128 -6.19 -5.78 4.98
N ALA A 129 -5.90 -6.38 3.82
CA ALA A 129 -5.71 -5.64 2.58
C ALA A 129 -7.04 -5.35 1.87
N VAL A 130 -7.51 -4.13 2.09
CA VAL A 130 -8.62 -3.50 1.37
C VAL A 130 -8.10 -2.17 0.84
N CYS A 131 -8.39 -1.85 -0.41
CA CYS A 131 -7.99 -0.58 -0.98
C CYS A 131 -8.66 0.57 -0.21
N PHE A 132 -7.86 1.57 0.18
CA PHE A 132 -8.34 2.72 0.95
C PHE A 132 -9.26 3.66 0.16
N GLU A 133 -9.11 3.73 -1.17
CA GLU A 133 -9.91 4.63 -2.02
C GLU A 133 -11.17 3.94 -2.52
N CYS A 134 -11.04 2.82 -3.24
CA CYS A 134 -12.19 2.14 -3.84
C CYS A 134 -12.87 1.09 -2.94
N GLU A 135 -12.37 0.86 -1.71
CA GLU A 135 -12.88 -0.14 -0.75
C GLU A 135 -12.94 -1.60 -1.27
N ARG A 136 -12.38 -1.86 -2.45
CA ARG A 136 -12.32 -3.20 -3.04
C ARG A 136 -11.29 -4.06 -2.34
N SER A 137 -11.62 -5.35 -2.20
CA SER A 137 -10.71 -6.37 -1.68
C SER A 137 -9.88 -7.00 -2.79
N ILE A 138 -8.90 -7.82 -2.40
CA ILE A 138 -7.96 -8.54 -3.28
C ILE A 138 -8.66 -9.31 -4.41
N TRP A 139 -9.81 -9.91 -4.09
CA TRP A 139 -10.64 -10.72 -4.99
C TRP A 139 -11.13 -9.92 -6.21
N SER A 140 -11.29 -8.60 -6.06
CA SER A 140 -11.93 -7.74 -7.06
C SER A 140 -10.98 -7.13 -8.09
N HIS A 141 -9.65 -7.29 -7.93
CA HIS A 141 -8.67 -6.64 -8.82
C HIS A 141 -7.40 -7.48 -9.03
N GLY A 142 -7.48 -8.79 -8.78
CA GLY A 142 -6.38 -9.74 -8.98
C GLY A 142 -5.24 -9.57 -8.01
N GLY A 143 -5.53 -8.94 -6.87
CA GLY A 143 -4.60 -8.80 -5.75
C GLY A 143 -3.36 -7.94 -5.99
N ARG A 144 -3.38 -7.08 -7.02
CA ARG A 144 -2.43 -5.99 -7.20
C ARG A 144 -2.64 -4.94 -6.11
N ILE A 145 -2.07 -5.19 -4.92
CA ILE A 145 -2.07 -4.28 -3.77
C ILE A 145 -0.67 -3.72 -3.56
N PHE A 146 -0.64 -2.42 -3.31
CA PHE A 146 0.51 -1.62 -2.93
C PHE A 146 0.24 -0.94 -1.58
N THR A 147 1.29 -0.43 -0.95
CA THR A 147 1.19 0.41 0.25
C THR A 147 1.65 1.81 -0.10
N CYS A 148 0.91 2.82 0.34
CA CYS A 148 1.35 4.20 0.19
C CYS A 148 2.60 4.46 1.04
N SER A 149 3.64 5.07 0.47
CA SER A 149 4.87 5.45 1.18
C SER A 149 4.69 6.52 2.26
N PHE A 150 3.52 7.16 2.33
CA PHE A 150 3.24 8.27 3.26
C PHE A 150 2.27 7.92 4.37
N CYS A 151 1.35 6.97 4.14
CA CYS A 151 0.29 6.66 5.10
C CYS A 151 0.14 5.16 5.42
N ASP A 152 0.89 4.28 4.73
CA ASP A 152 0.84 2.82 4.83
C ASP A 152 -0.57 2.22 4.69
N ASN A 153 -1.47 2.94 3.99
CA ASN A 153 -2.74 2.38 3.58
C ASN A 153 -2.54 1.53 2.31
N PHE A 154 -3.38 0.52 2.18
CA PHE A 154 -3.37 -0.35 1.00
C PHE A 154 -4.06 0.33 -0.17
N LEU A 155 -3.49 0.21 -1.35
CA LEU A 155 -3.97 0.81 -2.58
C LEU A 155 -3.98 -0.25 -3.68
N CYS A 156 -5.03 -0.27 -4.48
CA CYS A 156 -5.03 -1.08 -5.69
C CYS A 156 -4.16 -0.41 -6.76
N GLU A 157 -3.88 -1.12 -7.85
CA GLU A 157 -3.06 -0.57 -8.94
C GLU A 157 -3.65 0.70 -9.56
N ASP A 158 -4.98 0.76 -9.66
CA ASP A 158 -5.72 1.87 -10.26
C ASP A 158 -5.57 3.14 -9.40
N ASP A 159 -5.70 3.01 -8.08
CA ASP A 159 -5.73 4.15 -7.15
C ASP A 159 -4.34 4.57 -6.63
N GLN A 160 -3.30 3.74 -6.84
CA GLN A 160 -2.01 3.97 -6.17
C GLN A 160 -1.37 5.30 -6.55
N PHE A 161 -1.49 5.72 -7.82
CA PHE A 161 -0.80 6.89 -8.33
C PHE A 161 -1.51 8.18 -7.89
N GLU A 162 -2.83 8.22 -8.01
CA GLU A 162 -3.64 9.37 -7.60
C GLU A 162 -3.55 9.61 -6.09
N HIS A 163 -3.61 8.53 -5.29
CA HIS A 163 -3.43 8.64 -3.85
C HIS A 163 -2.01 9.09 -3.50
N GLN A 164 -0.96 8.50 -4.09
CA GLN A 164 0.41 8.90 -3.76
C GLN A 164 0.71 10.36 -4.13
N ALA A 165 0.14 10.87 -5.23
CA ALA A 165 0.31 12.25 -5.65
C ALA A 165 -0.29 13.25 -4.66
N SER A 166 -1.43 12.92 -4.04
CA SER A 166 -2.16 13.80 -3.13
C SER A 166 -1.89 13.54 -1.64
N CYS A 167 -1.41 12.35 -1.27
CA CYS A 167 -1.33 11.92 0.13
C CYS A 167 -0.31 12.70 0.96
N GLN A 168 0.69 13.35 0.39
CA GLN A 168 1.57 14.23 1.19
C GLN A 168 0.85 15.53 1.64
N ILE A 169 -0.27 15.87 1.01
CA ILE A 169 -1.01 17.10 1.27
C ILE A 169 -1.93 16.86 2.47
N LEU A 170 -1.94 17.82 3.40
CA LEU A 170 -2.95 17.90 4.44
C LEU A 170 -4.12 18.72 3.91
N GLU A 171 -5.33 18.16 3.95
CA GLU A 171 -6.55 18.85 3.49
C GLU A 171 -6.94 20.03 4.40
N ARG A 172 -6.45 20.03 5.63
CA ARG A 172 -6.75 21.08 6.61
C ARG A 172 -5.66 22.16 6.56
N ASP A 173 -5.98 23.29 5.93
CA ASP A 173 -5.08 24.44 5.77
C ASP A 173 -4.75 25.16 7.07
N ASP A 174 -5.49 24.90 8.15
CA ASP A 174 -5.32 25.63 9.41
C ASP A 174 -4.06 25.18 10.19
N TYR A 175 -3.50 24.00 9.87
CA TYR A 175 -2.39 23.36 10.60
C TYR A 175 -2.60 23.34 12.12
N LYS A 176 -3.86 23.36 12.58
CA LYS A 176 -4.17 23.46 14.00
C LYS A 176 -4.13 22.09 14.65
N CYS A 177 -3.60 22.05 15.87
CA CYS A 177 -3.65 20.89 16.72
C CYS A 177 -5.11 20.50 16.99
N ALA A 178 -5.47 19.26 16.67
CA ALA A 178 -6.83 18.77 16.85
C ALA A 178 -7.36 18.81 18.30
N SER A 179 -6.47 18.92 19.30
CA SER A 179 -6.86 18.93 20.71
C SER A 179 -6.95 20.32 21.34
N CYS A 180 -6.16 21.30 20.89
CA CYS A 180 -6.09 22.62 21.53
C CYS A 180 -6.07 23.82 20.58
N ASN A 181 -6.26 23.59 19.29
CA ASN A 181 -6.31 24.62 18.24
C ASN A 181 -5.08 25.54 18.11
N ARG A 182 -3.99 25.31 18.88
CA ARG A 182 -2.67 25.92 18.65
C ARG A 182 -2.04 25.34 17.38
N ILE A 183 -1.05 26.03 16.81
CA ILE A 183 -0.29 25.54 15.65
C ILE A 183 0.29 24.14 15.96
N GLY A 184 0.03 23.17 15.09
CA GLY A 184 0.55 21.82 15.18
C GLY A 184 1.99 21.75 14.65
N GLN A 185 2.87 21.10 15.40
CA GLN A 185 4.25 20.86 14.99
C GLN A 185 4.42 19.49 14.35
N HIS A 186 3.58 18.52 14.71
CA HIS A 186 3.63 17.15 14.20
C HIS A 186 2.38 16.79 13.43
N SER A 187 2.55 16.16 12.27
CA SER A 187 1.46 15.80 11.37
C SER A 187 1.42 14.30 11.13
N CYS A 188 0.21 13.72 11.18
CA CYS A 188 0.00 12.32 10.83
C CYS A 188 -0.56 12.23 9.41
N LEU A 189 0.24 11.77 8.46
CA LEU A 189 -0.19 11.63 7.05
C LEU A 189 -1.23 10.53 6.83
N ARG A 190 -1.39 9.60 7.78
CA ARG A 190 -2.44 8.58 7.77
C ARG A 190 -3.81 9.09 8.23
N CYS A 191 -3.82 10.00 9.20
CA CYS A 191 -5.08 10.59 9.69
C CYS A 191 -5.38 11.97 9.10
N LYS A 192 -4.41 12.60 8.42
CA LYS A 192 -4.44 14.01 8.00
C LYS A 192 -4.70 14.98 9.18
N ILE A 193 -4.12 14.69 10.35
CA ILE A 193 -4.31 15.47 11.58
C ILE A 193 -2.98 16.01 12.09
N CYS A 194 -2.98 17.28 12.51
CA CYS A 194 -1.86 17.94 13.17
C CYS A 194 -1.99 17.90 14.70
N TYR A 195 -0.87 17.88 15.40
CA TYR A 195 -0.74 17.91 16.86
C TYR A 195 0.39 18.85 17.29
N CYS A 196 0.23 19.53 18.43
CA CYS A 196 1.33 20.25 19.09
C CYS A 196 2.19 19.27 19.91
N ASP A 197 3.37 19.71 20.36
CA ASP A 197 4.34 18.88 21.11
C ASP A 197 3.73 18.20 22.35
N ASP A 198 2.83 18.90 23.03
CA ASP A 198 2.14 18.38 24.21
C ASP A 198 1.13 17.28 23.87
N HIS A 199 0.38 17.42 22.77
CA HIS A 199 -0.73 16.52 22.42
C HIS A 199 -0.32 15.34 21.56
N VAL A 200 0.83 15.40 20.89
CA VAL A 200 1.39 14.23 20.19
C VAL A 200 1.97 13.21 21.18
N ARG A 201 2.48 13.67 22.33
CA ARG A 201 3.11 12.83 23.36
C ARG A 201 2.05 12.29 24.33
N ARG A 202 2.08 10.98 24.60
CA ARG A 202 1.28 10.38 25.68
C ARG A 202 1.99 10.54 27.01
N LYS A 203 1.25 11.03 28.02
CA LYS A 203 1.76 11.17 29.40
C LYS A 203 2.28 9.82 29.93
N GLY A 204 3.48 9.82 30.51
CA GLY A 204 4.09 8.65 31.15
C GLY A 204 4.85 7.70 30.22
N ILE A 205 4.98 8.00 28.93
CA ILE A 205 5.79 7.22 27.98
C ILE A 205 7.10 7.97 27.71
N LYS A 206 8.23 7.28 27.88
CA LYS A 206 9.54 7.79 27.46
C LYS A 206 9.69 7.56 25.95
N TYR A 207 9.99 8.63 25.22
CA TYR A 207 10.29 8.60 23.80
C TYR A 207 11.78 8.77 23.61
N ASP A 208 12.35 8.06 22.65
CA ASP A 208 13.77 8.21 22.32
C ASP A 208 14.00 9.55 21.60
N LYS A 209 15.18 10.12 21.80
CA LYS A 209 15.56 11.38 21.16
C LYS A 209 15.82 11.06 19.69
N ASN A 210 15.07 11.72 18.78
CA ASN A 210 15.07 11.52 17.32
C ASN A 210 14.22 10.35 16.79
N SER A 211 13.45 9.61 17.62
CA SER A 211 12.45 8.68 17.08
C SER A 211 11.17 9.42 16.66
N PRO A 212 10.56 9.10 15.51
CA PRO A 212 9.28 9.70 15.12
C PRO A 212 8.21 9.40 16.16
N LEU A 213 7.40 10.41 16.50
CA LEU A 213 6.37 10.26 17.52
C LEU A 213 5.16 9.52 16.93
N PRO A 214 4.56 8.56 17.66
CA PRO A 214 3.38 7.86 17.17
C PRO A 214 2.13 8.73 17.35
N CYS A 215 1.32 8.84 16.30
CA CYS A 215 0.05 9.54 16.29
C CYS A 215 -0.86 9.05 17.43
N PRO A 216 -1.40 9.96 18.27
CA PRO A 216 -2.28 9.58 19.37
C PRO A 216 -3.50 8.75 18.94
N LYS A 217 -4.06 9.03 17.75
CA LYS A 217 -5.27 8.40 17.19
C LYS A 217 -5.01 7.01 16.60
N CYS A 218 -4.05 6.88 15.68
CA CYS A 218 -3.83 5.62 14.94
C CYS A 218 -2.52 4.90 15.29
N GLY A 219 -1.60 5.57 15.99
CA GLY A 219 -0.28 5.06 16.32
C GLY A 219 0.71 5.01 15.15
N TYR A 220 0.37 5.60 13.99
CA TYR A 220 1.28 5.77 12.86
C TYR A 220 2.30 6.86 13.14
N GLU A 221 3.50 6.75 12.58
CA GLU A 221 4.56 7.73 12.78
C GLU A 221 4.13 9.12 12.26
N THR A 222 4.40 10.14 13.05
CA THR A 222 4.15 11.53 12.67
C THR A 222 5.42 12.15 12.10
N THR A 223 5.26 12.98 11.08
CA THR A 223 6.31 13.80 10.49
C THR A 223 6.27 15.21 11.07
N GLU A 224 7.40 15.92 11.03
CA GLU A 224 7.42 17.34 11.38
C GLU A 224 6.73 18.17 10.30
N THR A 225 5.77 19.00 10.72
CA THR A 225 4.90 19.77 9.81
C THR A 225 5.71 20.79 9.02
N LYS A 226 6.76 21.37 9.63
CA LYS A 226 7.66 22.33 8.97
C LYS A 226 8.54 21.70 7.89
N GLY A 227 8.81 20.38 7.99
CA GLY A 227 9.61 19.64 7.01
C GLY A 227 8.81 19.16 5.81
N MET A 228 7.48 19.32 5.82
CA MET A 228 6.64 19.01 4.67
C MET A 228 6.64 20.23 3.74
N SER A 229 7.16 20.08 2.52
CA SER A 229 7.10 21.09 1.47
C SER A 229 5.66 21.25 1.00
N MET A 230 4.89 22.05 1.73
CA MET A 230 3.47 22.27 1.48
C MET A 230 3.29 23.43 0.50
N SER A 231 3.19 23.13 -0.79
CA SER A 231 2.66 24.09 -1.77
C SER A 231 1.14 23.89 -1.86
N THR A 232 0.37 24.66 -1.10
CA THR A 232 -1.11 24.63 -1.09
C THR A 232 -1.73 25.87 -1.74
N LYS A 233 -1.03 26.53 -2.66
CA LYS A 233 -1.73 27.37 -3.65
C LYS A 233 -1.92 26.57 -4.92
N THR A 234 -2.86 25.63 -4.89
CA THR A 234 -3.53 25.26 -6.13
C THR A 234 -4.36 26.45 -6.56
N HIS A 235 -3.76 27.38 -7.31
CA HIS A 235 -4.56 28.22 -8.19
C HIS A 235 -5.18 27.26 -9.19
N LYS A 236 -6.41 26.81 -8.91
CA LYS A 236 -7.28 26.32 -9.98
C LYS A 236 -7.45 27.54 -10.88
N TYR A 237 -6.61 27.66 -11.90
CA TYR A 237 -6.91 28.47 -13.08
C TYR A 237 -8.05 27.75 -13.82
N GLY A 238 -9.20 27.66 -13.17
CA GLY A 238 -10.45 27.47 -13.86
C GLY A 238 -10.62 28.74 -14.67
N ALA A 239 -10.71 28.58 -15.98
CA ALA A 239 -11.27 29.58 -16.86
C ALA A 239 -12.56 30.07 -16.20
N ASN A 240 -12.52 31.22 -15.53
CA ASN A 240 -13.71 32.02 -15.38
C ASN A 240 -14.18 32.19 -16.82
N ALA A 241 -15.30 31.56 -17.16
CA ALA A 241 -16.03 31.84 -18.38
C ALA A 241 -16.34 33.34 -18.32
N ARG A 242 -15.42 34.12 -18.88
CA ARG A 242 -15.66 35.51 -19.20
C ARG A 242 -16.75 35.44 -20.25
N GLU A 243 -17.87 36.07 -19.95
CA GLU A 243 -18.97 36.28 -20.89
C GLU A 243 -18.41 36.70 -22.26
N PRO A 244 -19.05 36.30 -23.38
CA PRO A 244 -18.51 36.54 -24.71
C PRO A 244 -18.56 38.03 -25.05
N ASP A 245 -17.59 38.79 -24.55
CA ASP A 245 -17.33 40.16 -24.96
C ASP A 245 -16.68 40.12 -26.35
N ASN A 246 -17.55 40.27 -27.34
CA ASN A 246 -17.34 40.99 -28.59
C ASN A 246 -15.93 40.90 -29.21
N TYR A 247 -15.79 40.02 -30.21
CA TYR A 247 -14.60 39.89 -31.06
C TYR A 247 -14.36 41.20 -31.84
N ALA A 248 -13.61 42.13 -31.26
CA ALA A 248 -12.97 43.19 -32.01
C ALA A 248 -11.63 42.66 -32.51
N GLU A 249 -11.52 42.43 -33.82
CA GLU A 249 -10.29 41.97 -34.47
C GLU A 249 -9.10 42.91 -34.19
N PRO A 250 -7.90 42.39 -33.88
CA PRO A 250 -6.71 43.20 -33.67
C PRO A 250 -6.24 43.85 -34.99
N LYS A 251 -6.14 45.18 -34.97
CA LYS A 251 -5.78 46.08 -36.08
C LYS A 251 -4.29 46.04 -36.50
N TRP A 252 -3.66 44.88 -36.46
CA TRP A 252 -2.22 44.69 -36.77
C TRP A 252 -1.98 43.82 -38.01
N TYR A 253 -3.03 43.59 -38.81
CA TYR A 253 -2.99 42.83 -40.05
C TYR A 253 -3.52 43.68 -41.22
N GLN A 254 -3.03 44.92 -41.34
CA GLN A 254 -3.34 45.79 -42.49
C GLN A 254 -2.10 46.62 -42.86
N ALA A 255 -1.77 46.54 -44.17
CA ALA A 255 -0.64 47.13 -44.90
C ALA A 255 0.69 46.37 -44.68
N ASP A 256 1.37 45.85 -45.71
CA ASP A 256 1.68 46.52 -46.97
C ASP A 256 1.44 45.64 -48.22
N GLU A 257 0.56 46.09 -49.12
CA GLU A 257 0.66 45.78 -50.56
C GLU A 257 1.58 46.87 -51.14
N GLU A 258 2.86 46.55 -51.31
CA GLU A 258 3.77 47.36 -52.13
C GLU A 258 3.73 46.83 -53.58
N GLU A 259 3.62 47.81 -54.49
CA GLU A 259 3.50 47.72 -55.93
C GLU A 259 4.66 46.94 -56.58
N GLU A 260 4.36 45.95 -57.41
CA GLU A 260 5.27 45.46 -58.44
C GLU A 260 4.81 46.02 -59.79
N ASP A 261 5.37 47.16 -60.18
CA ASP A 261 5.44 47.63 -61.57
C ASP A 261 6.91 47.68 -62.01
N GLU A 262 7.11 47.59 -63.33
CA GLU A 262 8.35 47.67 -64.13
C GLU A 262 9.06 46.31 -64.40
N ASP A 263 9.40 45.91 -65.62
CA ASP A 263 9.15 46.43 -66.98
C ASP A 263 9.56 45.36 -68.00
N GLU A 264 9.06 45.50 -69.22
CA GLU A 264 9.39 44.77 -70.44
C GLU A 264 10.89 44.87 -70.82
N GLU A 265 11.50 43.78 -71.30
CA GLU A 265 12.58 43.87 -72.28
C GLU A 265 12.27 42.97 -73.50
N GLU A 266 12.44 43.58 -74.66
CA GLU A 266 12.38 43.06 -76.04
C GLU A 266 13.54 42.10 -76.37
#